data_AF-A0A2R4WH55-F1
#
_entry.id   AF-A0A2R4WH55-F1
#
_cell.length_a   1.000
_cell.length_b   1.000
_cell.length_c   1.000
_cell.angle_alpha   90.00
_cell.angle_beta   90.00
_cell.angle_gamma   90.00
#
_symmetry.space_group_name_H-M   'P 1'
#
loop_
_entity.id
_entity.type
_entity.pdbx_description
1 polymer ?
#
loop_
_entity_poly.entity_id
_entity_poly.type
_entity_poly.pdbx_seq_one_letter_code
_entity_poly.pdbx_strand_id
1 'polypeptide(L)'
;MHREWKTWPQIATMVLDQIKSFPCGERLIWIEFKDFDDENGIASFVIETDGASDFENTMIADYIAIILKKMRHKYKISSLTVN
;
A
#
# COMPACT_ATOMS: atom_id res chain seq x y z
N MET A 1 -22.17 8.81 -4.57
CA MET A 1 -21.33 9.11 -3.40
C MET A 1 -20.06 9.80 -3.90
N HIS A 2 -19.83 11.07 -3.57
CA HIS A 2 -18.60 11.76 -3.99
C HIS A 2 -17.42 11.23 -3.16
N ARG A 3 -16.44 10.64 -3.83
CA ARG A 3 -15.21 10.15 -3.21
C ARG A 3 -14.30 11.33 -2.85
N GLU A 4 -13.76 11.33 -1.64
CA GLU A 4 -12.79 12.32 -1.17
C GLU A 4 -11.47 12.21 -1.95
N TRP A 5 -10.79 13.34 -2.16
CA TRP A 5 -9.45 13.38 -2.75
C TRP A 5 -8.38 13.15 -1.68
N LYS A 6 -7.37 12.34 -2.00
CA LYS A 6 -6.17 12.11 -1.18
C LYS A 6 -4.93 12.20 -2.05
N THR A 7 -3.82 12.66 -1.49
CA THR A 7 -2.51 12.61 -2.15
C THR A 7 -1.87 11.24 -1.95
N TRP A 8 -0.89 10.90 -2.78
CA TRP A 8 -0.11 9.67 -2.60
C TRP A 8 0.55 9.54 -1.22
N PRO A 9 1.23 10.58 -0.69
CA PRO A 9 1.78 10.52 0.66
C PRO A 9 0.73 10.15 1.72
N GLN A 10 -0.48 10.71 1.62
CA GLN A 10 -1.58 10.37 2.54
C GLN A 10 -2.00 8.90 2.40
N ILE A 11 -2.15 8.41 1.17
CA ILE A 11 -2.48 6.99 0.93
C ILE A 11 -1.39 6.08 1.47
N ALA A 12 -0.11 6.41 1.23
CA ALA A 12 1.03 5.64 1.72
C ALA A 12 1.05 5.55 3.24
N THR A 13 0.85 6.67 3.96
CA THR A 13 0.72 6.67 5.42
C THR A 13 -0.41 5.77 5.89
N MET A 14 -1.60 5.89 5.30
CA MET A 14 -2.76 5.09 5.69
C MET A 14 -2.58 3.58 5.40
N VAL A 15 -1.82 3.24 4.36
CA VAL A 15 -1.46 1.86 4.02
C VAL A 15 -0.48 1.32 5.06
N LEU A 16 0.58 2.08 5.37
CA LEU A 16 1.59 1.71 6.36
C LEU A 16 0.98 1.48 7.75
N ASP A 17 0.06 2.34 8.19
CA ASP A 17 -0.60 2.21 9.49
C ASP A 17 -1.42 0.91 9.59
N GLN A 18 -2.07 0.51 8.49
CA GLN A 18 -2.80 -0.76 8.45
C GLN A 18 -1.88 -1.97 8.40
N ILE A 19 -0.78 -1.90 7.64
CA ILE A 19 0.21 -2.99 7.60
C ILE A 19 0.79 -3.22 8.98
N LYS A 20 1.20 -2.17 9.70
CA LYS A 20 1.72 -2.28 11.06
C LYS A 20 0.74 -2.89 12.06
N SER A 21 -0.55 -2.85 11.75
CA SER A 21 -1.62 -3.43 12.59
C SER A 21 -1.97 -4.87 12.18
N PHE A 22 -1.36 -5.42 11.13
CA PHE A 22 -1.59 -6.77 10.64
C PHE A 22 -0.57 -7.75 11.26
N PRO A 23 -0.96 -9.01 11.52
CA PRO A 23 -0.01 -10.03 11.98
C PRO A 23 1.22 -10.13 11.07
N CYS A 24 2.41 -10.10 11.66
CA CYS A 24 3.71 -10.09 10.97
C CYS A 24 4.04 -8.78 10.25
N GLY A 25 3.15 -7.78 10.27
CA GLY A 25 3.38 -6.49 9.64
C GLY A 25 4.45 -5.64 10.34
N GLU A 26 4.74 -5.92 11.61
CA GLU A 26 5.88 -5.36 12.35
C GLU A 26 7.23 -5.74 11.76
N ARG A 27 7.28 -6.80 10.95
CA ARG A 27 8.49 -7.25 10.26
C ARG A 27 8.76 -6.49 8.97
N LEU A 28 7.82 -5.66 8.49
CA LEU A 28 8.03 -4.85 7.29
C LEU A 28 9.08 -3.76 7.58
N ILE A 29 10.25 -3.86 6.93
CA ILE A 29 11.33 -2.87 7.00
C ILE A 29 11.08 -1.76 5.98
N TRP A 30 10.77 -2.16 4.75
CA TRP A 30 10.69 -1.26 3.62
C TRP A 30 9.60 -1.68 2.65
N ILE A 31 8.95 -0.69 2.04
CA ILE A 31 8.04 -0.88 0.93
C ILE A 31 8.29 0.21 -0.12
N GLU A 32 8.40 -0.22 -1.36
CA GLU A 32 8.53 0.66 -2.51
C GLU A 32 7.38 0.38 -3.48
N PHE A 33 6.57 1.39 -3.76
CA PHE A 33 5.53 1.31 -4.78
C PHE A 33 6.13 1.69 -6.13
N LYS A 34 6.04 0.79 -7.11
CA LYS A 34 6.49 0.97 -8.49
C LYS A 34 5.30 1.31 -9.38
N ASP A 35 5.51 2.31 -10.25
CA ASP A 35 4.61 2.86 -11.29
C ASP A 35 3.11 2.57 -11.13
N PHE A 36 2.36 3.64 -10.84
CA PHE A 36 0.91 3.60 -10.88
C PHE A 36 0.45 3.91 -12.30
N ASP A 37 0.23 2.87 -13.12
CA ASP A 37 -0.32 3.09 -14.46
C ASP A 37 -1.76 3.64 -14.35
N ASP A 38 -1.99 4.78 -14.98
CA ASP A 38 -2.90 5.84 -14.51
C ASP A 38 -4.39 5.52 -14.76
N GLU A 39 -4.70 4.42 -15.47
CA GLU A 39 -6.10 4.10 -15.79
C GLU A 39 -6.53 2.68 -15.42
N ASN A 40 -5.63 1.71 -15.28
CA ASN A 40 -5.98 0.31 -14.94
C ASN A 40 -4.93 -0.42 -14.06
N GLY A 41 -3.83 0.23 -13.68
CA GLY A 41 -2.69 -0.45 -13.06
C GLY A 41 -2.92 -0.78 -11.58
N ILE A 42 -2.93 -2.08 -11.24
CA ILE A 42 -2.59 -2.50 -9.88
C ILE A 42 -1.19 -1.94 -9.61
N ALA A 43 -1.04 -1.18 -8.53
CA ALA A 43 0.26 -0.69 -8.10
C ALA A 43 1.18 -1.89 -7.89
N SER A 44 2.27 -1.96 -8.65
CA SER A 44 3.31 -2.93 -8.34
C SER A 44 4.07 -2.44 -7.11
N PHE A 45 4.54 -3.35 -6.27
CA PHE A 45 5.32 -2.97 -5.10
C PHE A 45 6.37 -4.02 -4.79
N VAL A 46 7.41 -3.59 -4.09
CA VAL A 46 8.46 -4.43 -3.53
C VAL A 46 8.45 -4.24 -2.02
N ILE A 47 8.61 -5.32 -1.27
CA ILE A 47 8.76 -5.29 0.19
C ILE A 47 10.09 -5.89 0.60
N GLU A 48 10.62 -5.37 1.71
CA GLU A 48 11.72 -5.95 2.46
C GLU A 48 11.24 -6.22 3.89
N THR A 49 11.53 -7.41 4.41
CA THR A 49 11.06 -7.86 5.72
C THR A 49 12.21 -8.42 6.56
N ASP A 50 12.13 -8.27 7.87
CA ASP A 50 13.12 -8.80 8.82
C ASP A 50 12.71 -10.18 9.34
N GLY A 51 13.50 -11.20 9.03
CA GLY A 51 13.35 -12.56 9.58
C GLY A 51 12.00 -13.23 9.29
N ALA A 52 11.22 -12.73 8.32
CA ALA A 52 9.94 -13.30 7.92
C ALA A 52 10.16 -14.52 7.00
N SER A 53 9.36 -15.57 7.24
CA SER A 53 9.28 -16.74 6.36
C SER A 53 8.63 -16.39 5.02
N ASP A 54 8.81 -17.25 4.00
CA ASP A 54 8.16 -17.10 2.68
C ASP A 54 6.62 -17.01 2.79
N PHE A 55 6.05 -17.74 3.74
CA PHE A 55 4.61 -17.69 4.01
C PHE A 55 4.19 -16.34 4.60
N GLU A 56 4.93 -15.83 5.60
CA GLU A 56 4.68 -14.51 6.18
C GLU A 56 4.85 -13.39 5.12
N ASN A 57 5.88 -13.48 4.28
CA ASN A 57 6.10 -12.56 3.17
C ASN A 57 4.92 -12.55 2.19
N THR A 58 4.41 -13.73 1.84
CA THR A 58 3.23 -13.87 0.97
C THR A 58 1.99 -13.25 1.63
N MET A 59 1.77 -13.52 2.93
CA MET A 59 0.64 -12.94 3.67
C MET A 59 0.70 -11.41 3.72
N ILE A 60 1.87 -10.84 3.99
CA ILE A 60 2.08 -9.39 4.04
C ILE A 60 1.82 -8.79 2.66
N ALA A 61 2.36 -9.38 1.59
CA ALA A 61 2.15 -8.91 0.22
C ALA A 61 0.67 -8.95 -0.19
N ASP A 62 -0.03 -10.05 0.07
CA ASP A 62 -1.47 -10.17 -0.22
C ASP A 62 -2.28 -9.11 0.53
N TYR A 63 -1.94 -8.88 1.81
CA TYR A 63 -2.62 -7.88 2.62
C TYR A 63 -2.40 -6.46 2.09
N ILE A 64 -1.16 -6.12 1.69
CA ILE A 64 -0.83 -4.84 1.05
C ILE A 64 -1.67 -4.64 -0.22
N ALA A 65 -1.73 -5.65 -1.09
CA ALA A 65 -2.51 -5.60 -2.32
C ALA A 65 -4.01 -5.33 -2.04
N ILE A 66 -4.57 -5.98 -1.01
CA ILE A 66 -5.96 -5.77 -0.58
C ILE A 66 -6.18 -4.33 -0.09
N ILE A 67 -5.30 -3.79 0.75
CA ILE A 67 -5.44 -2.42 1.27
C ILE A 67 -5.34 -1.40 0.13
N LEU A 68 -4.35 -1.54 -0.75
CA LEU A 68 -4.19 -0.64 -1.89
C LEU A 68 -5.45 -0.63 -2.77
N LYS A 69 -6.02 -1.80 -3.04
CA LYS A 69 -7.29 -1.93 -3.77
C LYS A 69 -8.43 -1.23 -3.04
N LYS A 70 -8.54 -1.37 -1.72
CA LYS A 70 -9.55 -0.67 -0.89
C LYS A 70 -9.38 0.85 -0.95
N MET A 71 -8.15 1.36 -0.82
CA MET A 71 -7.85 2.79 -0.91
C MET A 71 -8.24 3.35 -2.28
N ARG A 72 -7.88 2.65 -3.36
CA ARG A 72 -8.28 2.97 -4.74
C ARG A 72 -9.78 2.84 -5.01
N HIS A 73 -10.56 2.16 -4.19
CA HIS A 73 -12.03 2.19 -4.27
C HIS A 73 -12.65 3.32 -3.46
N LYS A 74 -11.98 3.72 -2.37
CA LYS A 74 -12.49 4.73 -1.44
C LYS A 74 -12.15 6.17 -1.84
N TYR A 75 -10.92 6.44 -2.29
CA TYR A 75 -10.41 7.81 -2.48
C TYR A 75 -9.98 8.12 -3.91
N LYS A 76 -10.31 9.29 -4.44
CA LYS A 76 -9.64 9.75 -5.67
C LYS A 76 -8.21 10.11 -5.30
N ILE A 77 -7.23 9.48 -5.93
CA ILE A 77 -5.83 9.68 -5.59
C ILE A 77 -5.24 10.63 -6.62
N SER A 78 -4.75 11.78 -6.17
CA SER A 78 -4.03 12.71 -7.05
C SER A 78 -2.55 12.35 -7.06
N SER A 79 -1.94 12.31 -8.24
CA SER A 79 -0.49 12.14 -8.43
C SER A 79 0.35 13.31 -7.92
N LEU A 80 -0.30 14.42 -7.49
CA LEU A 80 0.36 15.56 -6.87
C LEU A 80 1.05 15.15 -5.57
N THR A 81 2.33 14.82 -5.69
CA THR A 81 3.29 14.84 -4.59
C THR A 81 3.44 16.30 -4.18
N VAL A 82 2.87 16.69 -3.05
CA VAL A 82 3.15 18.00 -2.46
C VAL A 82 4.51 17.86 -1.77
N ASN A 83 5.55 18.39 -2.44
CA ASN A 83 6.88 18.57 -1.86
C ASN A 83 6.89 19.71 -0.84
#